data_AF-A0A2V5TLH2-F1
#
_entry.id   AF-A0A2V5TLH2-F1
#
_cell.length_a   1.000
_cell.length_b   1.000
_cell.length_c   1.000
_cell.angle_alpha   90.00
_cell.angle_beta   90.00
_cell.angle_gamma   90.00
#
_symmetry.space_group_name_H-M   'P 1'
#
loop_
_entity.id
_entity.type
_entity.pdbx_description
1 polymer ?
#
loop_
_entity_poly.entity_id
_entity_poly.type
_entity_poly.pdbx_seq_one_letter_code
_entity_poly.pdbx_strand_id
1 'polypeptide(L)'
;MKALALFLLVFVSASIASAQPIVVIVRHAEKATDGGRDPDLSLAGRARADELARILKDSGITAIFTSEFKRTQETAAPSATSIGVTATVIPAKDTAALVAKLHQLNGNALVVGHGDTIPNIIKAL
;
A
#
# COMPACT_ATOMS: atom_id res chain seq x y z
N MET A 1 21.99 62.74 -13.74
CA MET A 1 21.85 61.76 -12.64
C MET A 1 20.51 61.03 -12.77
N LYS A 2 20.44 59.92 -13.52
CA LYS A 2 19.29 58.99 -13.49
C LYS A 2 19.84 57.59 -13.80
N ALA A 3 20.22 56.87 -12.75
CA ALA A 3 20.61 55.47 -12.87
C ALA A 3 19.33 54.64 -12.98
N LEU A 4 19.12 54.01 -14.12
CA LEU A 4 18.01 53.10 -14.39
C LEU A 4 18.39 51.73 -13.80
N ALA A 5 17.83 51.38 -12.65
CA ALA A 5 18.05 50.08 -12.02
C ALA A 5 17.17 49.03 -12.70
N LEU A 6 17.79 48.17 -13.51
CA LEU A 6 17.16 47.01 -14.13
C LEU A 6 17.11 45.87 -13.10
N PHE A 7 15.93 45.59 -12.55
CA PHE A 7 15.70 44.42 -11.69
C PHE A 7 15.61 43.18 -12.58
N LEU A 8 16.65 42.34 -12.57
CA LEU A 8 16.66 41.04 -13.24
C LEU A 8 15.88 40.03 -12.37
N LEU A 9 14.67 39.69 -12.77
CA LEU A 9 13.85 38.67 -12.10
C LEU A 9 14.34 37.27 -12.52
N VAL A 10 15.14 36.63 -11.67
CA VAL A 10 15.59 35.25 -11.88
C VAL A 10 14.44 34.31 -11.49
N PHE A 11 13.73 33.78 -12.48
CA PHE A 11 12.83 32.64 -12.28
C PHE A 11 13.66 31.38 -12.09
N VAL A 12 13.86 30.98 -10.83
CA VAL A 12 14.39 29.66 -10.50
C VAL A 12 13.30 28.64 -10.81
N SER A 13 13.45 27.92 -11.92
CA SER A 13 12.62 26.75 -12.22
C SER A 13 13.08 25.61 -11.31
N ALA A 14 12.43 25.46 -10.15
CA ALA A 14 12.64 24.31 -9.29
C ALA A 14 12.00 23.09 -9.96
N SER A 15 12.82 22.16 -10.44
CA SER A 15 12.35 20.85 -10.89
C SER A 15 11.65 20.16 -9.71
N ILE A 16 10.33 19.99 -9.80
CA ILE A 16 9.59 19.17 -8.86
C ILE A 16 10.02 17.72 -9.11
N ALA A 17 10.92 17.21 -8.27
CA ALA A 17 11.24 15.78 -8.27
C ALA A 17 9.99 15.02 -7.81
N SER A 18 9.32 14.33 -8.72
CA SER A 18 8.25 13.39 -8.36
C SER A 18 8.89 12.17 -7.72
N ALA A 19 8.61 11.93 -6.44
CA ALA A 19 8.99 10.69 -5.79
C ALA A 19 8.29 9.52 -6.51
N GLN A 20 9.02 8.43 -6.75
CA GLN A 20 8.43 7.21 -7.30
C GLN A 20 7.53 6.55 -6.24
N PRO A 21 6.32 6.09 -6.59
CA PRO A 21 5.45 5.38 -5.66
C PRO A 21 6.14 4.13 -5.09
N ILE A 22 5.95 3.89 -3.80
CA ILE A 22 6.41 2.68 -3.10
C ILE A 22 5.25 1.72 -2.94
N VAL A 23 5.44 0.46 -3.36
CA VAL A 23 4.48 -0.62 -3.11
C VAL A 23 5.04 -1.55 -2.03
N VAL A 24 4.41 -1.56 -0.86
CA VAL A 24 4.70 -2.48 0.23
C VAL A 24 3.88 -3.74 0.03
N ILE A 25 4.53 -4.88 -0.18
CA ILE A 25 3.85 -6.16 -0.39
C ILE A 25 4.12 -7.06 0.81
N VAL A 26 3.05 -7.54 1.46
CA VAL A 26 3.14 -8.47 2.59
C VAL A 26 2.25 -9.68 2.37
N ARG A 27 2.63 -10.81 2.96
CA ARG A 27 1.73 -11.95 3.13
C ARG A 27 0.78 -11.68 4.29
N HIS A 28 -0.46 -12.20 4.20
CA HIS A 28 -1.38 -12.24 5.33
C HIS A 28 -0.71 -12.80 6.61
N ALA A 29 -1.17 -12.35 7.77
CA ALA A 29 -0.70 -12.80 9.07
C ALA A 29 -1.23 -14.20 9.44
N GLU A 30 -0.81 -14.72 10.59
CA GLU A 30 -1.10 -16.08 11.07
C GLU A 30 -2.60 -16.30 11.21
N LYS A 31 -3.12 -17.30 10.48
CA LYS A 31 -4.52 -17.75 10.54
C LYS A 31 -4.81 -18.46 11.86
N ALA A 32 -6.05 -18.37 12.31
CA ALA A 32 -6.57 -19.30 13.31
C ALA A 32 -6.60 -20.74 12.75
N THR A 33 -6.66 -21.71 13.67
CA THR A 33 -6.70 -23.15 13.34
C THR A 33 -8.12 -23.66 13.08
N ASP A 34 -9.12 -22.99 13.65
CA ASP A 34 -10.55 -23.16 13.38
C ASP A 34 -11.01 -22.25 12.23
N GLY A 35 -12.28 -22.30 11.82
CA GLY A 35 -12.82 -21.44 10.76
C GLY A 35 -12.73 -21.98 9.33
N GLY A 36 -12.20 -23.21 9.14
CA GLY A 36 -12.30 -23.93 7.87
C GLY A 36 -11.50 -23.32 6.73
N ARG A 37 -12.15 -23.08 5.58
CA ARG A 37 -11.48 -22.66 4.33
C ARG A 37 -11.09 -21.18 4.30
N ASP A 38 -11.77 -20.35 5.09
CA ASP A 38 -11.45 -18.92 5.21
C ASP A 38 -11.48 -18.50 6.68
N PRO A 39 -10.50 -18.96 7.46
CA PRO A 39 -10.44 -18.68 8.89
C PRO A 39 -10.03 -17.23 9.13
N ASP A 40 -10.46 -16.71 10.28
CA ASP A 40 -10.00 -15.42 10.80
C ASP A 40 -8.50 -15.51 11.16
N LEU A 41 -7.90 -14.39 11.55
CA LEU A 41 -6.56 -14.35 12.12
C LEU A 41 -6.54 -14.99 13.52
N SER A 42 -5.41 -15.59 13.86
CA SER A 42 -5.09 -15.99 15.23
C SER A 42 -4.83 -14.75 16.11
N LEU A 43 -4.70 -14.94 17.43
CA LEU A 43 -4.27 -13.86 18.32
C LEU A 43 -2.91 -13.29 17.93
N ALA A 44 -1.95 -14.17 17.56
CA ALA A 44 -0.65 -13.76 17.06
C ALA A 44 -0.75 -12.99 15.73
N GLY A 45 -1.66 -13.44 14.85
CA GLY A 45 -1.90 -12.79 13.56
C GLY A 45 -2.49 -11.38 13.71
N ARG A 46 -3.43 -11.19 14.65
CA ARG A 46 -3.96 -9.86 15.00
C ARG A 46 -2.87 -8.94 15.54
N ALA A 47 -2.07 -9.41 16.49
CA ALA A 47 -0.94 -8.64 17.02
C ALA A 47 0.06 -8.24 15.92
N ARG A 48 0.32 -9.13 14.95
CA ARG A 48 1.15 -8.82 13.78
C ARG A 48 0.51 -7.76 12.87
N ALA A 49 -0.81 -7.82 12.66
CA ALA A 49 -1.53 -6.81 11.88
C ALA A 49 -1.46 -5.43 12.52
N ASP A 50 -1.60 -5.35 13.84
CA ASP A 50 -1.44 -4.11 14.61
C ASP A 50 -0.02 -3.56 14.50
N GLU A 51 0.99 -4.42 14.60
CA GLU A 51 2.39 -4.03 14.45
C GLU A 51 2.72 -3.56 13.03
N LEU A 52 2.13 -4.19 12.00
CA LEU A 52 2.24 -3.74 10.62
C LEU A 52 1.71 -2.30 10.46
N ALA A 53 0.55 -1.99 11.05
CA ALA A 53 0.01 -0.64 11.02
C ALA A 53 0.92 0.36 11.74
N ARG A 54 1.52 -0.04 12.87
CA ARG A 54 2.49 0.79 13.59
C ARG A 54 3.72 1.09 12.74
N ILE A 55 4.27 0.11 12.03
CA ILE A 55 5.43 0.27 11.15
C ILE A 55 5.10 1.18 9.95
N LEU A 56 3.89 1.06 9.41
CA LEU A 56 3.48 1.78 8.19
C LEU A 56 2.82 3.14 8.45
N LYS A 57 2.66 3.55 9.71
CA LYS A 57 1.94 4.78 10.10
C LYS A 57 2.37 6.02 9.31
N ASP A 58 3.68 6.20 9.12
CA ASP A 58 4.25 7.40 8.49
C ASP A 58 4.79 7.11 7.07
N SER A 59 4.41 5.97 6.46
CA SER A 59 4.93 5.56 5.15
C SER A 59 4.23 6.23 3.95
N GLY A 60 3.28 7.13 4.20
CA GLY A 60 2.55 7.85 3.15
C GLY A 60 1.70 6.95 2.24
N ILE A 61 1.28 5.77 2.72
CA ILE A 61 0.36 4.89 1.97
C ILE A 61 -0.96 5.62 1.73
N THR A 62 -1.40 5.64 0.48
CA THR A 62 -2.67 6.24 0.05
C THR A 62 -3.66 5.20 -0.47
N ALA A 63 -3.23 3.96 -0.70
CA ALA A 63 -4.08 2.88 -1.19
C ALA A 63 -3.73 1.54 -0.53
N ILE A 64 -4.74 0.72 -0.26
CA ILE A 64 -4.57 -0.61 0.31
C ILE A 64 -5.32 -1.62 -0.56
N PHE A 65 -4.67 -2.72 -0.90
CA PHE A 65 -5.24 -3.83 -1.67
C PHE A 65 -5.18 -5.12 -0.87
N THR A 66 -6.26 -5.88 -0.91
CA THR A 66 -6.36 -7.21 -0.30
C THR A 66 -7.04 -8.16 -1.26
N SER A 67 -7.02 -9.46 -0.93
CA SER A 67 -7.88 -10.41 -1.61
C SER A 67 -9.22 -10.60 -0.90
N GLU A 68 -10.10 -11.37 -1.51
CA GLU A 68 -11.44 -11.71 -0.99
C GLU A 68 -11.41 -12.48 0.34
N PHE A 69 -10.25 -12.98 0.77
CA PHE A 69 -10.12 -13.81 1.96
C PHE A 69 -10.00 -12.96 3.24
N LYS A 70 -10.65 -13.40 4.31
CA LYS A 70 -10.63 -12.73 5.61
C LYS A 70 -9.23 -12.43 6.11
N ARG A 71 -8.33 -13.41 6.07
CA ARG A 71 -6.94 -13.26 6.53
C ARG A 71 -6.21 -12.08 5.88
N THR A 72 -6.44 -11.78 4.60
CA THR A 72 -5.81 -10.62 3.95
C THR A 72 -6.48 -9.31 4.37
N GLN A 73 -7.81 -9.32 4.49
CA GLN A 73 -8.58 -8.15 4.93
C GLN A 73 -8.26 -7.77 6.38
N GLU A 74 -8.26 -8.75 7.29
CA GLU A 74 -7.95 -8.55 8.71
C GLU A 74 -6.50 -8.14 8.95
N THR A 75 -5.56 -8.63 8.13
CA THR A 75 -4.15 -8.18 8.23
C THR A 75 -4.00 -6.72 7.83
N ALA A 76 -4.81 -6.26 6.87
CA ALA A 76 -4.77 -4.88 6.39
C ALA A 76 -5.61 -3.91 7.24
N ALA A 77 -6.59 -4.41 7.98
CA ALA A 77 -7.59 -3.60 8.66
C ALA A 77 -7.00 -2.56 9.63
N PRO A 78 -6.02 -2.87 10.50
CA PRO A 78 -5.43 -1.87 11.37
C PRO A 78 -4.76 -0.72 10.60
N SER A 79 -4.06 -1.04 9.50
CA SER A 79 -3.44 -0.04 8.61
C SER A 79 -4.51 0.82 7.93
N ALA A 80 -5.56 0.19 7.41
CA ALA A 80 -6.70 0.87 6.78
C ALA A 80 -7.37 1.87 7.73
N THR A 81 -7.64 1.45 8.97
CA THR A 81 -8.20 2.33 10.01
C THR A 81 -7.24 3.46 10.38
N SER A 82 -5.95 3.16 10.59
CA SER A 82 -4.97 4.18 10.97
C SER A 82 -4.73 5.23 9.89
N ILE A 83 -4.79 4.84 8.62
CA ILE A 83 -4.57 5.72 7.46
C ILE A 83 -5.87 6.43 7.03
N GLY A 84 -7.03 5.87 7.37
CA GLY A 84 -8.34 6.39 6.98
C GLY A 84 -8.72 6.05 5.53
N VAL A 85 -8.29 4.88 5.03
CA VAL A 85 -8.58 4.41 3.67
C VAL A 85 -9.33 3.10 3.68
N THR A 86 -10.28 2.93 2.77
CA THR A 86 -10.96 1.64 2.57
C THR A 86 -10.10 0.75 1.68
N ALA A 87 -9.84 -0.49 2.12
CA ALA A 87 -9.10 -1.44 1.30
C ALA A 87 -9.91 -1.84 0.06
N THR A 88 -9.25 -1.86 -1.10
CA THR A 88 -9.81 -2.38 -2.35
C THR A 88 -9.59 -3.89 -2.40
N VAL A 89 -10.67 -4.64 -2.60
CA VAL A 89 -10.62 -6.10 -2.73
C VAL A 89 -10.42 -6.48 -4.19
N ILE A 90 -9.34 -7.20 -4.49
CA ILE A 90 -9.05 -7.79 -5.80
C ILE A 90 -8.94 -9.30 -5.63
N PRO A 91 -9.69 -10.13 -6.37
CA PRO A 91 -9.60 -11.59 -6.25
C PRO A 91 -8.16 -12.08 -6.30
N ALA A 92 -7.79 -13.02 -5.43
CA ALA A 92 -6.39 -13.46 -5.26
C ALA A 92 -5.73 -13.94 -6.57
N LYS A 93 -6.55 -14.47 -7.49
CA LYS A 93 -6.11 -14.98 -8.80
C LYS A 93 -5.99 -13.91 -9.88
N ASP A 94 -6.48 -12.69 -9.65
CA ASP A 94 -6.48 -11.60 -10.62
C ASP A 94 -5.29 -10.65 -10.42
N THR A 95 -4.09 -11.20 -10.60
CA THR A 95 -2.84 -10.42 -10.52
C THR A 95 -2.80 -9.29 -11.56
N ALA A 96 -3.39 -9.51 -12.74
CA ALA A 96 -3.42 -8.52 -13.81
C ALA A 96 -4.22 -7.27 -13.41
N ALA A 97 -5.41 -7.44 -12.81
CA ALA A 97 -6.19 -6.31 -12.31
C ALA A 97 -5.48 -5.54 -11.20
N LEU A 98 -4.81 -6.26 -10.28
CA LEU A 98 -4.03 -5.63 -9.20
C LEU A 98 -2.90 -4.77 -9.78
N VAL A 99 -2.08 -5.31 -10.68
CA VAL A 99 -0.95 -4.60 -11.30
C VAL A 99 -1.44 -3.39 -12.10
N ALA A 100 -2.52 -3.54 -12.87
CA ALA A 100 -3.10 -2.43 -13.61
C ALA A 100 -3.55 -1.28 -12.70
N LYS A 101 -4.09 -1.59 -11.50
CA LYS A 101 -4.44 -0.57 -10.50
C LYS A 101 -3.20 0.09 -9.90
N LEU A 102 -2.16 -0.70 -9.56
CA LEU A 102 -0.92 -0.17 -9.01
C LEU A 102 -0.22 0.79 -9.99
N HIS A 103 -0.19 0.48 -11.29
CA HIS A 103 0.39 1.35 -12.31
C HIS A 103 -0.36 2.67 -12.52
N GLN A 104 -1.63 2.76 -12.08
CA GLN A 104 -2.44 3.97 -12.17
C GLN A 104 -2.32 4.85 -10.92
N LEU A 105 -1.63 4.38 -9.87
CA LEU A 105 -1.48 5.13 -8.63
C LEU A 105 -0.31 6.12 -8.70
N ASN A 106 -0.55 7.31 -8.17
CA ASN A 106 0.48 8.34 -7.96
C ASN A 106 0.99 8.38 -6.51
N GLY A 107 0.69 7.36 -5.70
CA GLY A 107 0.99 7.32 -4.27
C GLY A 107 1.29 5.92 -3.76
N ASN A 108 1.83 5.83 -2.54
CA ASN A 108 2.30 4.57 -1.99
C ASN A 108 1.13 3.62 -1.72
N ALA A 109 1.37 2.32 -1.86
CA ALA A 109 0.36 1.30 -1.70
C ALA A 109 0.81 0.20 -0.74
N LEU A 110 -0.14 -0.36 0.01
CA LEU A 110 0.01 -1.64 0.71
C LEU A 110 -0.76 -2.73 -0.03
N VAL A 111 -0.11 -3.85 -0.33
CA VAL A 111 -0.74 -5.04 -0.89
C VAL A 111 -0.59 -6.17 0.12
N VAL A 112 -1.72 -6.73 0.58
CA VAL A 112 -1.73 -7.92 1.43
C VAL A 112 -2.18 -9.13 0.59
N GLY A 113 -1.24 -10.03 0.33
CA GLY A 113 -1.42 -11.20 -0.52
C GLY A 113 -1.18 -12.54 0.17
N HIS A 114 -0.96 -13.57 -0.65
CA HIS A 114 -0.73 -14.95 -0.21
C HIS A 114 0.68 -15.39 -0.61
N GLY A 115 1.22 -16.40 0.07
CA GLY A 115 2.58 -16.88 -0.20
C GLY A 115 2.76 -17.41 -1.63
N ASP A 116 1.69 -17.90 -2.25
CA ASP A 116 1.64 -18.41 -3.62
C ASP A 116 1.34 -17.34 -4.68
N THR A 117 0.74 -16.20 -4.30
CA THR A 117 0.44 -15.10 -5.25
C THR A 117 1.51 -14.01 -5.28
N ILE A 118 2.20 -13.77 -4.17
CA ILE A 118 3.22 -12.71 -4.05
C ILE A 118 4.34 -12.81 -5.11
N PRO A 119 4.92 -13.99 -5.41
CA PRO A 119 5.96 -14.09 -6.44
C PRO A 119 5.48 -13.61 -7.82
N ASN A 120 4.21 -13.89 -8.16
CA ASN A 120 3.62 -13.46 -9.43
C ASN A 120 3.36 -11.95 -9.47
N ILE A 121 2.95 -11.35 -8.34
CA ILE A 121 2.79 -9.90 -8.21
C ILE A 121 4.14 -9.21 -8.41
N ILE A 122 5.18 -9.67 -7.71
CA ILE A 122 6.54 -9.09 -7.81
C ILE A 122 7.08 -9.21 -9.24
N LYS A 123 6.84 -10.33 -9.93
CA LYS A 123 7.29 -10.52 -11.31
C LYS A 123 6.60 -9.58 -12.31
N ALA A 124 5.40 -9.11 -11.99
CA ALA A 124 4.56 -8.33 -12.90
C ALA A 124 4.64 -6.82 -12.69
N LEU A 125 5.33 -6.35 -11.63
CA LEU A 125 5.69 -4.96 -11.36
C LEU A 125 7.09 -4.66 -11.90
#